data_AF-A0A8H3DUI5-F1
#
_entry.id   AF-A0A8H3DUI5-F1
#
_cell.length_a   1.000
_cell.length_b   1.000
_cell.length_c   1.000
_cell.angle_alpha   90.00
_cell.angle_beta   90.00
_cell.angle_gamma   90.00
#
_symmetry.space_group_name_H-M   'P 1'
#
loop_
_entity.id
_entity.type
_entity.pdbx_description
1 polymer ?
#
loop_
_entity_poly.entity_id
_entity_poly.type
_entity_poly.pdbx_seq_one_letter_code
_entity_poly.pdbx_strand_id
1 'polypeptide(L)'
;MAVKRQTLKLVLSITSLLQIGSSGALPTTINQANVDCSFTVPVDGHTLQYDLCPLIKRGKYRVSRDVETPPSITRIHYDISLNEYISWDVTLPARDQCEQGTNVCMTVISERPDHRLEPPRTIYVVPVAGNFPDRLLNVTAKVAQKLDSTNHAPLKLTFHGGLYIGISQKAIFTFVCDPTAAESSEPVLVSHGDPLEDQGNHKLTWSSKHACPIGGYPEKQPEEPPNPTEPAPDPLPTARTVGPGAIMWVLRFILKA
;
A
#
# COMPACT_ATOMS: atom_id res chain seq x y z
N MET A 1 69.13 46.57 56.43
CA MET A 1 67.85 46.87 57.13
C MET A 1 66.73 46.47 56.17
N ALA A 2 66.30 45.20 56.17
CA ALA A 2 65.26 44.59 57.01
C ALA A 2 63.82 44.84 56.51
N VAL A 3 63.28 43.80 55.82
CA VAL A 3 61.93 43.19 55.94
C VAL A 3 60.72 44.14 55.82
N LYS A 4 59.72 43.93 54.94
CA LYS A 4 58.66 42.92 55.13
C LYS A 4 57.83 42.71 53.86
N ARG A 5 57.82 41.46 53.36
CA ARG A 5 56.82 40.95 52.40
C ARG A 5 55.50 40.79 53.14
N GLN A 6 54.42 41.40 52.65
CA GLN A 6 53.06 41.10 53.07
C GLN A 6 52.42 40.17 52.04
N THR A 7 52.10 38.98 52.52
CA THR A 7 51.36 37.92 51.85
C THR A 7 49.88 38.27 51.83
N LEU A 8 49.33 38.50 50.63
CA LEU A 8 47.90 38.65 50.43
C LEU A 8 47.27 37.25 50.38
N LYS A 9 46.50 36.89 51.42
CA LYS A 9 45.74 35.64 51.47
C LYS A 9 44.50 35.78 50.57
N LEU A 10 44.48 35.07 49.46
CA LEU A 10 43.32 34.91 48.60
C LEU A 10 42.37 33.90 49.27
N VAL A 11 41.22 34.38 49.75
CA VAL A 11 40.13 33.52 50.27
C VAL A 11 39.31 33.05 49.07
N LEU A 12 39.46 31.78 48.71
CA LEU A 12 38.56 31.10 47.77
C LEU A 12 37.23 30.79 48.48
N SER A 13 36.18 31.57 48.17
CA SER A 13 34.80 31.18 48.47
C SER A 13 34.35 30.14 47.46
N ILE A 14 34.21 28.89 47.92
CA ILE A 14 33.57 27.79 47.20
C ILE A 14 32.06 28.03 47.30
N THR A 15 31.47 28.65 46.29
CA THR A 15 30.01 28.63 46.10
C THR A 15 29.61 27.29 45.49
N SER A 16 29.08 26.40 46.31
CA SER A 16 28.37 25.20 45.89
C SER A 16 27.15 25.59 45.05
N LEU A 17 27.24 25.43 43.72
CA LEU A 17 26.08 25.41 42.85
C LEU A 17 25.39 24.05 43.02
N LEU A 18 24.20 24.08 43.62
CA LEU A 18 23.26 22.96 43.59
C LEU A 18 22.95 22.62 42.13
N GLN A 19 23.19 21.36 41.79
CA GLN A 19 22.75 20.74 40.55
C GLN A 19 21.22 20.74 40.51
N ILE A 20 20.64 21.50 39.59
CA ILE A 20 19.29 21.22 39.11
C ILE A 20 19.46 20.16 38.03
N GLY A 21 19.33 18.89 38.42
CA GLY A 21 19.13 17.79 37.50
C GLY A 21 17.79 17.99 36.80
N SER A 22 17.81 18.63 35.64
CA SER A 22 16.67 18.59 34.73
C SER A 22 16.59 17.17 34.17
N SER A 23 15.79 16.33 34.81
CA SER A 23 15.25 15.12 34.21
C SER A 23 14.35 15.53 33.05
N GLY A 24 14.96 15.84 31.91
CA GLY A 24 14.26 15.87 30.64
C GLY A 24 13.78 14.44 30.39
N ALA A 25 12.51 14.19 30.65
CA ALA A 25 11.85 13.00 30.16
C ALA A 25 12.05 12.99 28.63
N LEU A 26 12.83 12.02 28.14
CA LEU A 26 12.89 11.74 26.71
C LEU A 26 11.46 11.54 26.22
N PRO A 27 11.03 12.19 25.13
CA PRO A 27 9.72 11.92 24.55
C PRO A 27 9.67 10.42 24.24
N THR A 28 8.77 9.72 24.91
CA THR A 28 8.48 8.32 24.62
C THR A 28 7.78 8.34 23.27
N THR A 29 8.51 8.05 22.20
CA THR A 29 7.94 7.90 20.86
C THR A 29 6.89 6.81 20.95
N ILE A 30 5.62 7.18 20.85
CA ILE A 30 4.51 6.23 20.80
C ILE A 30 4.68 5.47 19.49
N ASN A 31 5.30 4.29 19.53
CA ASN A 31 5.70 3.50 18.35
C ASN A 31 4.55 2.70 17.74
N GLN A 32 3.30 3.15 17.87
CA GLN A 32 2.15 2.33 17.49
C GLN A 32 1.28 3.05 16.47
N ALA A 33 1.20 2.44 15.27
CA ALA A 33 0.16 2.74 14.32
C ALA A 33 -1.06 1.89 14.69
N ASN A 34 -2.08 2.50 15.29
CA ASN A 34 -3.32 1.78 15.61
C ASN A 34 -4.18 1.66 14.33
N VAL A 35 -3.77 0.77 13.43
CA VAL A 35 -4.55 0.45 12.23
C VAL A 35 -5.54 -0.65 12.59
N ASP A 36 -6.83 -0.38 12.40
CA ASP A 36 -7.87 -1.41 12.52
C ASP A 36 -7.53 -2.58 11.60
N CYS A 37 -7.62 -3.81 12.12
CA CYS A 37 -7.30 -5.02 11.36
C CYS A 37 -8.52 -5.88 11.01
N SER A 38 -9.71 -5.45 11.44
CA SER A 38 -10.98 -6.06 11.08
C SER A 38 -11.77 -5.07 10.25
N PHE A 39 -12.30 -5.52 9.12
CA PHE A 39 -12.95 -4.65 8.15
C PHE A 39 -14.33 -5.17 7.82
N THR A 40 -15.29 -4.26 7.74
CA THR A 40 -16.65 -4.55 7.30
C THR A 40 -16.92 -3.75 6.04
N VAL A 41 -17.23 -4.44 4.94
CA VAL A 41 -17.41 -3.81 3.63
C VAL A 41 -18.75 -4.22 3.02
N PRO A 42 -19.60 -3.27 2.60
CA PRO A 42 -20.83 -3.58 1.90
C PRO A 42 -20.55 -4.02 0.45
N VAL A 43 -21.19 -5.09 0.01
CA VAL A 43 -21.12 -5.64 -1.36
C VAL A 43 -22.51 -6.11 -1.76
N ASP A 44 -23.09 -5.53 -2.82
CA ASP A 44 -24.36 -5.95 -3.43
C ASP A 44 -25.52 -6.17 -2.43
N GLY A 45 -25.65 -5.28 -1.43
CA GLY A 45 -26.68 -5.37 -0.39
C GLY A 45 -26.35 -6.34 0.77
N HIS A 46 -25.25 -7.08 0.68
CA HIS A 46 -24.68 -7.88 1.75
C HIS A 46 -23.54 -7.14 2.44
N THR A 47 -23.19 -7.59 3.64
CA THR A 47 -22.07 -7.05 4.42
C THR A 47 -21.04 -8.15 4.61
N LEU A 48 -19.85 -7.97 4.03
CA LEU A 48 -18.73 -8.88 4.22
C LEU A 48 -17.86 -8.41 5.37
N GLN A 49 -17.46 -9.36 6.23
CA GLN A 49 -16.55 -9.11 7.33
C GLN A 49 -15.22 -9.81 7.07
N TYR A 50 -14.11 -9.14 7.36
CA TYR A 50 -12.76 -9.66 7.17
C TYR A 50 -11.97 -9.49 8.46
N ASP A 51 -11.23 -10.51 8.87
CA ASP A 51 -10.25 -10.43 9.95
C ASP A 51 -8.83 -10.62 9.37
N LEU A 52 -8.15 -9.49 9.19
CA LEU A 52 -6.76 -9.44 8.74
C LEU A 52 -5.78 -9.32 9.91
N CYS A 53 -6.24 -9.37 11.16
CA CYS A 53 -5.37 -9.24 12.32
C CYS A 53 -4.21 -10.25 12.32
N PRO A 54 -4.37 -11.51 11.89
CA PRO A 54 -3.26 -12.46 11.78
C PRO A 54 -2.16 -12.05 10.80
N LEU A 55 -2.48 -11.19 9.82
CA LEU A 55 -1.50 -10.62 8.88
C LEU A 55 -0.94 -9.31 9.43
N ILE A 56 -1.81 -8.37 9.81
CA ILE A 56 -1.41 -7.02 10.22
C ILE A 56 -0.57 -7.05 11.51
N LYS A 57 -0.93 -7.91 12.49
CA LYS A 57 -0.24 -7.97 13.79
C LYS A 57 1.01 -8.84 13.78
N ARG A 58 1.21 -9.70 12.76
CA ARG A 58 2.34 -10.63 12.74
C ARG A 58 3.69 -9.93 12.62
N GLY A 59 3.71 -8.72 12.07
CA GLY A 59 4.85 -7.83 12.20
C GLY A 59 5.28 -7.20 10.89
N LYS A 60 6.59 -7.27 10.64
CA LYS A 60 7.28 -6.54 9.57
C LYS A 60 7.49 -7.44 8.36
N TYR A 61 7.20 -6.92 7.18
CA TYR A 61 7.39 -7.58 5.90
C TYR A 61 8.42 -6.81 5.09
N ARG A 62 9.23 -7.56 4.34
CA ARG A 62 10.16 -6.99 3.37
C ARG A 62 9.92 -7.62 2.02
N VAL A 63 9.63 -6.81 1.02
CA VAL A 63 9.46 -7.27 -0.37
C VAL A 63 10.38 -6.48 -1.27
N SER A 64 10.94 -7.12 -2.29
CA SER A 64 11.87 -6.48 -3.20
C SER A 64 11.67 -6.93 -4.64
N ARG A 65 12.05 -6.05 -5.57
CA ARG A 65 12.20 -6.36 -6.99
C ARG A 65 13.54 -5.79 -7.46
N ASP A 66 14.26 -6.62 -8.20
CA ASP A 66 15.50 -6.20 -8.85
C ASP A 66 15.21 -5.85 -10.31
N VAL A 67 15.85 -4.79 -10.79
CA VAL A 67 15.79 -4.31 -12.16
C VAL A 67 17.22 -4.19 -12.67
N GLU A 68 17.52 -4.82 -13.79
CA GLU A 68 18.84 -4.67 -14.42
C GLU A 68 19.00 -3.24 -14.94
N THR A 69 20.05 -2.57 -14.48
CA THR A 69 20.41 -1.21 -14.92
C THR A 69 21.91 -1.18 -15.22
N PRO A 70 22.38 -1.87 -16.28
CA PRO A 70 23.80 -2.07 -16.53
C PRO A 70 24.62 -0.77 -16.46
N PRO A 71 25.80 -0.77 -15.81
CA PRO A 71 26.53 -1.92 -15.25
C PRO A 71 26.12 -2.29 -13.80
N SER A 72 24.95 -1.83 -13.34
CA SER A 72 24.44 -2.04 -11.98
C SER A 72 23.14 -2.85 -11.97
N ILE A 73 22.69 -3.22 -10.78
CA ILE A 73 21.34 -3.70 -10.51
C ILE A 73 20.69 -2.67 -9.60
N THR A 74 19.48 -2.25 -9.96
CA THR A 74 18.64 -1.40 -9.12
C THR A 74 17.68 -2.28 -8.34
N ARG A 75 17.82 -2.32 -7.03
CA ARG A 75 16.92 -3.03 -6.12
C ARG A 75 15.92 -2.05 -5.52
N ILE A 76 14.65 -2.27 -5.80
CA ILE A 76 13.53 -1.56 -5.19
C ILE A 76 13.03 -2.44 -4.06
N HIS A 77 13.18 -2.00 -2.81
CA HIS A 77 12.68 -2.74 -1.66
C HIS A 77 11.65 -1.93 -0.88
N TYR A 78 10.72 -2.65 -0.27
CA TYR A 78 9.72 -2.12 0.62
C TYR A 78 9.88 -2.74 1.98
N ASP A 79 9.93 -1.89 2.99
CA ASP A 79 9.72 -2.27 4.38
C ASP A 79 8.28 -1.91 4.76
N ILE A 80 7.55 -2.88 5.27
CA ILE A 80 6.12 -2.78 5.55
C ILE A 80 5.88 -3.22 6.98
N SER A 81 5.26 -2.36 7.76
CA SER A 81 4.83 -2.64 9.12
C SER A 81 3.48 -1.99 9.35
N LEU A 82 2.43 -2.82 9.45
CA LEU A 82 1.04 -2.33 9.47
C LEU A 82 0.49 -2.13 10.90
N ASN A 83 1.20 -2.60 11.93
CA ASN A 83 0.79 -2.49 13.35
C ASN A 83 1.73 -1.59 14.19
N GLU A 84 2.94 -1.37 13.72
CA GLU A 84 3.94 -0.52 14.38
C GLU A 84 4.70 0.29 13.34
N TYR A 85 5.39 1.35 13.77
CA TYR A 85 6.25 2.11 12.86
C TYR A 85 7.52 1.32 12.52
N ILE A 86 8.02 1.55 11.31
CA ILE A 86 9.31 1.02 10.86
C ILE A 86 10.39 1.60 11.76
N SER A 87 11.22 0.70 12.31
CA SER A 87 12.28 1.07 13.24
C SER A 87 13.39 1.82 12.51
N TRP A 88 13.86 2.90 13.12
CA TRP A 88 15.02 3.64 12.65
C TRP A 88 16.32 2.96 13.04
N ASP A 89 17.23 2.87 12.08
CA ASP A 89 18.61 2.46 12.32
C ASP A 89 19.47 3.70 12.60
N VAL A 90 19.90 3.86 13.86
CA VAL A 90 20.73 4.98 14.30
C VAL A 90 22.14 4.98 13.67
N THR A 91 22.56 3.88 13.06
CA THR A 91 23.85 3.76 12.39
C THR A 91 23.82 4.28 10.95
N LEU A 92 22.62 4.41 10.36
CA LEU A 92 22.43 4.90 8.99
C LEU A 92 22.10 6.40 8.98
N PRO A 93 22.56 7.17 7.98
CA PRO A 93 22.17 8.56 7.82
C PRO A 93 20.66 8.72 7.65
N ALA A 94 20.11 9.83 8.17
CA ALA A 94 18.67 10.11 8.07
C ALA A 94 18.14 10.19 6.62
N ARG A 95 18.99 10.62 5.68
CA ARG A 95 18.63 10.70 4.24
C ARG A 95 18.50 9.33 3.56
N ASP A 96 19.04 8.28 4.17
CA ASP A 96 19.07 6.93 3.61
C ASP A 96 17.96 6.04 4.21
N GLN A 97 17.02 6.64 4.94
CA GLN A 97 15.91 5.98 5.62
C GLN A 97 14.62 6.81 5.50
N CYS A 98 13.46 6.15 5.58
CA CYS A 98 12.19 6.87 5.65
C CYS A 98 12.10 7.62 6.97
N GLU A 99 11.39 8.74 7.01
CA GLU A 99 11.21 9.49 8.24
C GLU A 99 10.46 8.70 9.33
N GLN A 100 10.60 9.12 10.59
CA GLN A 100 9.95 8.45 11.72
C GLN A 100 8.42 8.51 11.59
N GLY A 101 7.74 7.45 12.04
CA GLY A 101 6.28 7.30 11.88
C GLY A 101 5.85 6.60 10.59
N THR A 102 6.80 6.20 9.73
CA THR A 102 6.52 5.46 8.49
C THR A 102 6.03 4.04 8.79
N ASN A 103 4.97 3.61 8.11
CA ASN A 103 4.43 2.24 8.11
C ASN A 103 4.77 1.48 6.83
N VAL A 104 4.85 2.17 5.70
CA VAL A 104 5.27 1.62 4.42
C VAL A 104 6.37 2.51 3.85
N CYS A 105 7.57 1.96 3.75
CA CYS A 105 8.75 2.64 3.24
C CYS A 105 9.20 1.97 1.94
N MET A 106 9.45 2.75 0.91
CA MET A 106 10.13 2.29 -0.30
C MET A 106 11.55 2.87 -0.32
N THR A 107 12.53 2.03 -0.60
CA THR A 107 13.91 2.45 -0.75
C THR A 107 14.48 1.83 -2.03
N VAL A 108 15.15 2.67 -2.81
CA VAL A 108 15.77 2.26 -4.06
C VAL A 108 17.27 2.28 -3.88
N ILE A 109 17.90 1.13 -4.13
CA ILE A 109 19.33 0.91 -3.95
C ILE A 109 19.94 0.55 -5.31
N SER A 110 21.11 1.11 -5.60
CA SER A 110 21.97 0.66 -6.70
C SER A 110 23.10 -0.20 -6.16
N GLU A 111 23.31 -1.37 -6.76
CA GLU A 111 24.38 -2.30 -6.43
C GLU A 111 25.19 -2.62 -7.70
N ARG A 112 26.52 -2.67 -7.62
CA ARG A 112 27.39 -3.11 -8.71
C ARG A 112 27.87 -4.54 -8.43
N PRO A 113 27.31 -5.58 -9.09
CA PRO A 113 27.62 -6.98 -8.75
C PRO A 113 29.11 -7.33 -8.88
N ASP A 114 29.77 -6.75 -9.87
CA ASP A 114 31.18 -6.99 -10.16
C ASP A 114 32.15 -6.20 -9.26
N HIS A 115 31.61 -5.31 -8.42
CA HIS A 115 32.39 -4.44 -7.52
C HIS A 115 32.00 -4.70 -6.06
N ARG A 116 32.17 -5.95 -5.61
CA ARG A 116 31.74 -6.44 -4.27
C ARG A 116 32.31 -5.68 -3.07
N LEU A 117 33.40 -4.92 -3.25
CA LEU A 117 33.99 -4.09 -2.19
C LEU A 117 33.28 -2.74 -2.03
N GLU A 118 32.46 -2.35 -3.00
CA GLU A 118 31.65 -1.15 -2.91
C GLU A 118 30.31 -1.49 -2.24
N PRO A 119 29.95 -0.77 -1.16
CA PRO A 119 28.65 -0.97 -0.53
C PRO A 119 27.52 -0.51 -1.47
N PRO A 120 26.34 -1.16 -1.40
CA PRO A 120 25.16 -0.68 -2.12
C PRO A 120 24.82 0.76 -1.75
N ARG A 121 24.42 1.55 -2.74
CA ARG A 121 24.12 2.98 -2.57
C ARG A 121 22.62 3.21 -2.57
N THR A 122 22.08 3.79 -1.50
CA THR A 122 20.71 4.31 -1.50
C THR A 122 20.64 5.48 -2.48
N ILE A 123 19.75 5.36 -3.47
CA ILE A 123 19.50 6.40 -4.47
C ILE A 123 18.49 7.39 -3.92
N TYR A 124 17.35 6.87 -3.46
CA TYR A 124 16.29 7.66 -2.83
C TYR A 124 15.38 6.78 -1.98
N VAL A 125 14.62 7.44 -1.11
CA VAL A 125 13.71 6.84 -0.16
C VAL A 125 12.37 7.57 -0.20
N VAL A 126 11.27 6.81 -0.16
CA VAL A 126 9.90 7.34 -0.22
C VAL A 126 9.12 6.85 1.00
N PRO A 127 8.72 7.75 1.92
CA PRO A 127 7.79 7.42 3.00
C PRO A 127 6.37 7.30 2.42
N VAL A 128 6.05 6.13 1.88
CA VAL A 128 4.82 5.87 1.12
C VAL A 128 3.57 6.09 1.96
N ALA A 129 3.56 5.58 3.19
CA ALA A 129 2.46 5.76 4.13
C ALA A 129 2.95 5.68 5.56
N GLY A 130 2.33 6.45 6.45
CA GLY A 130 2.72 6.54 7.85
C GLY A 130 1.96 7.66 8.55
N ASN A 131 2.20 7.78 9.84
CA ASN A 131 1.68 8.85 10.66
C ASN A 131 2.81 9.84 10.97
N PHE A 132 2.69 11.07 10.47
CA PHE A 132 3.74 12.09 10.55
C PHE A 132 3.20 13.35 11.23
N PRO A 133 4.07 14.24 11.73
CA PRO A 133 3.63 15.45 12.44
C PRO A 133 2.69 16.35 11.62
N ASP A 134 2.83 16.37 10.30
CA ASP A 134 2.08 17.20 9.37
C ASP A 134 0.92 16.48 8.67
N ARG A 135 0.87 15.14 8.74
CA ARG A 135 -0.16 14.34 8.07
C ARG A 135 -0.39 13.00 8.77
N LEU A 136 -1.66 12.72 9.07
CA LEU A 136 -2.06 11.48 9.73
C LEU A 136 -2.27 10.35 8.72
N LEU A 137 -1.95 9.12 9.13
CA LEU A 137 -2.26 7.94 8.33
C LEU A 137 -3.77 7.79 8.17
N ASN A 138 -4.24 7.71 6.94
CA ASN A 138 -5.64 7.40 6.62
C ASN A 138 -5.70 6.05 5.90
N VAL A 139 -6.56 5.15 6.35
CA VAL A 139 -6.73 3.81 5.76
C VAL A 139 -8.16 3.64 5.29
N THR A 140 -8.33 3.24 4.03
CA THR A 140 -9.65 2.97 3.45
C THR A 140 -9.74 1.54 2.94
N ALA A 141 -10.85 0.86 3.22
CA ALA A 141 -11.14 -0.49 2.76
C ALA A 141 -12.26 -0.49 1.71
N LYS A 142 -12.08 -1.21 0.61
CA LYS A 142 -13.08 -1.41 -0.45
C LYS A 142 -12.95 -2.79 -1.08
N VAL A 143 -14.05 -3.36 -1.55
CA VAL A 143 -14.00 -4.57 -2.38
C VAL A 143 -13.79 -4.16 -3.85
N ALA A 144 -12.89 -4.83 -4.56
CA ALA A 144 -12.59 -4.52 -5.96
C ALA A 144 -13.70 -5.05 -6.88
N GLN A 145 -14.06 -4.28 -7.91
CA GLN A 145 -15.13 -4.65 -8.85
C GLN A 145 -14.87 -5.92 -9.67
N LYS A 146 -13.61 -6.36 -9.79
CA LYS A 146 -13.26 -7.53 -10.61
C LYS A 146 -13.37 -8.79 -9.76
N LEU A 147 -14.50 -9.47 -9.90
CA LEU A 147 -14.64 -10.87 -9.53
C LEU A 147 -13.64 -11.67 -10.36
N ASP A 148 -12.80 -12.46 -9.71
CA ASP A 148 -11.95 -13.44 -10.38
C ASP A 148 -12.80 -14.54 -11.05
N SER A 149 -12.14 -15.48 -11.73
CA SER A 149 -12.80 -16.67 -12.29
C SER A 149 -13.54 -17.52 -11.25
N THR A 150 -13.29 -17.28 -9.96
CA THR A 150 -13.95 -17.91 -8.81
C THR A 150 -15.05 -17.05 -8.19
N ASN A 151 -15.47 -15.95 -8.85
CA ASN A 151 -16.51 -15.02 -8.37
C ASN A 151 -16.20 -14.30 -7.04
N HIS A 152 -14.96 -14.28 -6.59
CA HIS A 152 -14.56 -13.64 -5.34
C HIS A 152 -13.92 -12.29 -5.63
N ALA A 153 -14.53 -11.24 -5.11
CA ALA A 153 -14.00 -9.91 -5.23
C ALA A 153 -12.93 -9.66 -4.15
N PRO A 154 -11.69 -9.26 -4.52
CA PRO A 154 -10.61 -9.09 -3.56
C PRO A 154 -10.80 -7.83 -2.70
N LEU A 155 -10.39 -7.91 -1.44
CA LEU A 155 -10.40 -6.77 -0.52
C LEU A 155 -9.20 -5.86 -0.81
N LYS A 156 -9.45 -4.57 -1.03
CA LYS A 156 -8.43 -3.55 -1.22
C LYS A 156 -8.34 -2.67 0.02
N LEU A 157 -7.17 -2.65 0.64
CA LEU A 157 -6.81 -1.66 1.65
C LEU A 157 -5.90 -0.61 1.02
N THR A 158 -6.22 0.65 1.19
CA THR A 158 -5.40 1.77 0.74
C THR A 158 -4.93 2.57 1.93
N PHE A 159 -3.63 2.60 2.13
CA PHE A 159 -2.93 3.40 3.12
C PHE A 159 -2.52 4.69 2.42
N HIS A 160 -3.23 5.77 2.71
CA HIS A 160 -2.96 7.09 2.15
C HIS A 160 -1.81 7.71 2.92
N GLY A 161 -0.76 8.08 2.19
CA GLY A 161 0.37 8.81 2.72
C GLY A 161 0.28 10.30 2.45
N GLY A 162 1.45 10.92 2.30
CA GLY A 162 1.59 12.33 2.00
C GLY A 162 1.92 12.64 0.55
N LEU A 163 2.49 13.81 0.36
CA LEU A 163 3.12 14.20 -0.89
C LEU A 163 4.61 13.84 -0.82
N TYR A 164 5.12 13.22 -1.87
CA TYR A 164 6.56 13.09 -2.12
C TYR A 164 6.83 13.77 -3.45
N ILE A 165 7.72 14.77 -3.47
CA ILE A 165 8.03 15.60 -4.65
C ILE A 165 6.77 16.13 -5.36
N GLY A 166 5.75 16.51 -4.59
CA GLY A 166 4.48 17.02 -5.11
C GLY A 166 3.50 15.96 -5.62
N ILE A 167 3.83 14.68 -5.52
CA ILE A 167 3.00 13.54 -5.95
C ILE A 167 2.42 12.86 -4.72
N SER A 168 1.10 12.66 -4.69
CA SER A 168 0.43 11.92 -3.63
C SER A 168 0.86 10.46 -3.62
N GLN A 169 1.33 9.98 -2.47
CA GLN A 169 1.76 8.61 -2.28
C GLN A 169 0.65 7.80 -1.60
N LYS A 170 0.45 6.56 -2.05
CA LYS A 170 -0.41 5.59 -1.37
C LYS A 170 0.04 4.15 -1.60
N ALA A 171 -0.01 3.35 -0.53
CA ALA A 171 0.18 1.91 -0.61
C ALA A 171 -1.18 1.21 -0.74
N ILE A 172 -1.34 0.41 -1.79
CA ILE A 172 -2.57 -0.31 -2.12
C ILE A 172 -2.30 -1.80 -1.97
N PHE A 173 -2.83 -2.41 -0.92
CA PHE A 173 -2.80 -3.84 -0.71
C PHE A 173 -4.07 -4.48 -1.26
N THR A 174 -3.92 -5.38 -2.22
CA THR A 174 -5.01 -6.20 -2.77
C THR A 174 -4.93 -7.58 -2.14
N PHE A 175 -5.81 -7.85 -1.18
CA PHE A 175 -5.94 -9.12 -0.50
C PHE A 175 -6.79 -10.07 -1.33
N VAL A 176 -6.20 -11.21 -1.69
CA VAL A 176 -6.84 -12.25 -2.49
C VAL A 176 -7.13 -13.45 -1.60
N CYS A 177 -8.41 -13.86 -1.54
CA CYS A 177 -8.83 -15.02 -0.77
C CYS A 177 -8.23 -16.29 -1.39
N ASP A 178 -7.35 -16.94 -0.63
CA ASP A 178 -6.79 -18.24 -0.96
C ASP A 178 -6.87 -19.13 0.30
N PRO A 179 -7.90 -19.99 0.41
CA PRO A 179 -8.07 -20.89 1.55
C PRO A 179 -6.89 -21.86 1.76
N THR A 180 -6.08 -22.08 0.72
CA THR A 180 -4.94 -23.00 0.74
C THR A 180 -3.61 -22.31 1.06
N ALA A 181 -3.61 -20.97 1.12
CA ALA A 181 -2.40 -20.21 1.43
C ALA A 181 -1.84 -20.56 2.80
N ALA A 182 -0.50 -20.61 2.87
CA ALA A 182 0.22 -20.79 4.12
C ALA A 182 -0.13 -19.67 5.11
N GLU A 183 -0.10 -19.99 6.41
CA GLU A 183 -0.32 -18.99 7.46
C GLU A 183 0.60 -17.78 7.28
N SER A 184 1.89 -18.03 7.06
CA SER A 184 2.95 -17.05 6.92
C SER A 184 3.08 -16.42 5.53
N SER A 185 2.00 -16.35 4.74
CA SER A 185 2.08 -15.75 3.41
C SER A 185 2.51 -14.28 3.45
N GLU A 186 3.21 -13.84 2.41
CA GLU A 186 3.79 -12.50 2.28
C GLU A 186 3.16 -11.75 1.09
N PRO A 187 3.13 -10.41 1.12
CA PRO A 187 2.70 -9.62 -0.02
C PRO A 187 3.71 -9.74 -1.18
N VAL A 188 3.23 -9.47 -2.39
CA VAL A 188 4.02 -9.46 -3.63
C VAL A 188 3.91 -8.07 -4.24
N LEU A 189 5.05 -7.49 -4.62
CA LEU A 189 5.11 -6.20 -5.29
C LEU A 189 4.61 -6.32 -6.74
N VAL A 190 3.52 -5.62 -7.04
CA VAL A 190 2.96 -5.52 -8.40
C VAL A 190 3.59 -4.34 -9.12
N SER A 191 3.56 -3.16 -8.50
CA SER A 191 4.09 -1.93 -9.08
C SER A 191 4.54 -0.93 -8.01
N HIS A 192 5.46 -0.02 -8.37
CA HIS A 192 6.27 0.71 -7.39
C HIS A 192 6.08 2.24 -7.35
N GLY A 193 4.89 2.73 -7.71
CA GLY A 193 4.54 4.14 -7.54
C GLY A 193 5.29 5.10 -8.46
N ASP A 194 5.84 4.59 -9.57
CA ASP A 194 6.55 5.41 -10.57
C ASP A 194 5.72 6.64 -10.95
N PRO A 195 6.28 7.86 -10.89
CA PRO A 195 5.56 9.10 -11.21
C PRO A 195 4.84 9.11 -12.56
N LEU A 196 5.43 8.47 -13.57
CA LEU A 196 4.95 8.45 -14.94
C LEU A 196 3.92 7.34 -15.17
N GLU A 197 4.15 6.16 -14.59
CA GLU A 197 3.28 5.00 -14.82
C GLU A 197 2.14 4.90 -13.81
N ASP A 198 2.46 5.09 -12.54
CA ASP A 198 1.57 4.80 -11.41
C ASP A 198 1.21 6.02 -10.58
N GLN A 199 1.81 7.19 -10.80
CA GLN A 199 1.46 8.45 -10.14
C GLN A 199 1.44 8.32 -8.60
N GLY A 200 2.45 7.67 -8.00
CA GLY A 200 2.54 7.45 -6.55
C GLY A 200 1.68 6.30 -6.00
N ASN A 201 1.15 5.43 -6.88
CA ASN A 201 0.45 4.21 -6.49
C ASN A 201 1.40 3.02 -6.29
N HIS A 202 1.68 2.65 -5.05
CA HIS A 202 2.48 1.47 -4.72
C HIS A 202 1.56 0.27 -4.53
N LYS A 203 1.53 -0.65 -5.50
CA LYS A 203 0.55 -1.75 -5.54
C LYS A 203 1.19 -3.05 -5.09
N LEU A 204 0.59 -3.67 -4.09
CA LEU A 204 0.95 -4.99 -3.59
C LEU A 204 -0.26 -5.92 -3.63
N THR A 205 -0.02 -7.19 -3.89
CA THR A 205 -1.03 -8.25 -3.82
C THR A 205 -0.67 -9.20 -2.70
N TRP A 206 -1.64 -9.65 -1.92
CA TRP A 206 -1.42 -10.55 -0.79
C TRP A 206 -2.44 -11.68 -0.80
N SER A 207 -2.00 -12.86 -1.25
CA SER A 207 -2.82 -14.06 -1.19
C SER A 207 -2.76 -14.66 0.21
N SER A 208 -3.92 -14.86 0.84
CA SER A 208 -4.00 -15.42 2.18
C SER A 208 -5.38 -16.02 2.45
N LYS A 209 -5.45 -16.98 3.36
CA LYS A 209 -6.73 -17.47 3.87
C LYS A 209 -7.45 -16.45 4.76
N HIS A 210 -6.70 -15.54 5.38
CA HIS A 210 -7.27 -14.44 6.18
C HIS A 210 -7.90 -13.35 5.29
N ALA A 211 -7.59 -13.35 3.99
CA ALA A 211 -8.25 -12.48 3.02
C ALA A 211 -9.65 -12.98 2.61
N CYS A 212 -10.07 -14.15 3.08
CA CYS A 212 -11.42 -14.66 2.86
C CYS A 212 -12.40 -14.04 3.87
N PRO A 213 -13.63 -13.68 3.44
CA PRO A 213 -14.61 -13.12 4.35
C PRO A 213 -15.07 -14.16 5.39
N ILE A 214 -15.25 -13.70 6.62
CA ILE A 214 -15.86 -14.48 7.71
C ILE A 214 -17.29 -14.82 7.29
N GLY A 215 -17.63 -16.11 7.32
CA GLY A 215 -18.95 -16.59 6.89
C GLY A 215 -19.06 -16.83 5.38
N GLY A 216 -18.02 -16.56 4.59
CA GLY A 216 -17.99 -16.80 3.15
C GLY A 216 -18.61 -15.67 2.33
N TYR A 217 -18.59 -15.85 1.00
CA TYR A 217 -19.25 -14.94 0.08
C TYR A 217 -20.75 -15.28 -0.01
N PRO A 218 -21.64 -14.30 -0.25
CA PRO A 218 -23.04 -14.59 -0.53
C PRO A 218 -23.11 -15.52 -1.74
N GLU A 219 -23.80 -16.65 -1.57
CA GLU A 219 -24.07 -17.57 -2.65
C GLU A 219 -24.94 -16.84 -3.67
N LYS A 220 -24.44 -16.66 -4.89
CA LYS A 220 -25.27 -16.15 -5.98
C LYS A 220 -26.41 -17.14 -6.15
N GLN A 221 -27.65 -16.69 -5.96
CA GLN A 221 -28.80 -17.49 -6.39
C GLN A 221 -28.57 -17.87 -7.86
N PRO A 222 -28.79 -19.14 -8.25
CA PRO A 222 -28.75 -19.52 -9.66
C PRO A 222 -29.65 -18.55 -10.41
N GLU A 223 -29.08 -17.83 -11.39
CA GLU A 223 -29.90 -17.07 -12.34
C GLU A 223 -30.86 -18.08 -12.95
N GLU A 224 -32.14 -17.96 -12.59
CA GLU A 224 -33.19 -18.80 -13.16
C GLU A 224 -33.10 -18.62 -14.68
N PRO A 225 -32.91 -19.71 -15.44
CA PRO A 225 -32.77 -19.60 -16.89
C PRO A 225 -33.98 -18.83 -17.42
N PRO A 226 -33.78 -17.92 -18.40
CA PRO A 226 -34.87 -17.13 -18.93
C PRO A 226 -36.01 -18.08 -19.32
N ASN A 227 -37.14 -17.92 -18.65
CA ASN A 227 -38.35 -18.69 -18.90
C ASN A 227 -38.57 -18.70 -20.42
N PRO A 228 -38.63 -19.86 -21.10
CA PRO A 228 -38.81 -19.88 -22.54
C PRO A 228 -40.09 -19.13 -22.87
N THR A 229 -39.92 -17.97 -23.50
CA THR A 229 -41.01 -17.18 -24.04
C THR A 229 -41.90 -18.10 -24.85
N GLU A 230 -43.13 -18.29 -24.35
CA GLU A 230 -44.20 -18.97 -25.06
C GLU A 230 -44.28 -18.38 -26.48
N PRO A 231 -44.22 -19.21 -27.55
CA PRO A 231 -44.27 -18.69 -28.90
C PRO A 231 -45.56 -17.90 -29.07
N ALA A 232 -45.43 -16.64 -29.53
CA ALA A 232 -46.57 -15.80 -29.84
C ALA A 232 -47.52 -16.54 -30.81
N PRO A 233 -48.84 -16.49 -30.60
CA PRO A 233 -49.79 -17.11 -31.51
C PRO A 233 -49.66 -16.50 -32.91
N ASP A 234 -49.66 -17.37 -33.92
CA ASP A 234 -49.52 -17.00 -35.34
C ASP A 234 -50.50 -15.89 -35.73
N PRO A 235 -50.03 -14.81 -36.39
CA PRO A 235 -50.93 -13.82 -36.94
C PRO A 235 -51.73 -14.42 -38.11
N LEU A 236 -53.06 -14.35 -37.99
CA LEU A 236 -54.02 -14.66 -39.05
C LEU A 236 -53.68 -13.90 -40.36
N PRO A 237 -53.95 -14.49 -41.54
CA PRO A 237 -53.54 -13.92 -42.81
C PRO A 237 -54.39 -12.69 -43.15
N THR A 238 -53.83 -11.50 -42.95
CA THR A 238 -54.45 -10.26 -43.41
C THR A 238 -54.24 -10.09 -44.91
N ALA A 239 -55.34 -9.77 -45.59
CA ALA A 239 -55.44 -9.66 -47.03
C ALA A 239 -54.43 -8.69 -47.65
N ARG A 240 -53.87 -9.12 -48.79
CA ARG A 240 -53.02 -8.34 -49.68
C ARG A 240 -53.70 -7.01 -50.04
N THR A 241 -53.06 -5.91 -49.70
CA THR A 241 -53.33 -4.62 -50.34
C THR A 241 -52.06 -4.19 -51.08
N VAL A 242 -52.16 -4.15 -52.41
CA VAL A 242 -51.10 -3.71 -53.33
C VAL A 242 -51.04 -2.19 -53.30
N GLY A 243 -49.86 -1.63 -53.02
CA GLY A 243 -49.56 -0.20 -53.15
C GLY A 243 -48.21 -0.01 -53.85
N PRO A 244 -48.10 0.87 -54.85
CA PRO A 244 -46.91 0.96 -55.71
C PRO A 244 -45.92 2.01 -55.18
N GLY A 245 -44.63 1.68 -55.18
CA GLY A 245 -43.57 2.69 -55.12
C GLY A 245 -42.40 2.35 -54.21
N ALA A 246 -41.41 1.64 -54.75
CA ALA A 246 -40.04 1.73 -54.26
C ALA A 246 -39.08 1.39 -55.41
N ILE A 247 -38.63 2.43 -56.11
CA ILE A 247 -37.55 2.38 -57.09
C ILE A 247 -36.23 2.31 -56.33
N MET A 248 -35.55 1.17 -56.49
CA MET A 248 -34.10 1.00 -56.68
C MET A 248 -33.15 1.98 -55.99
N TRP A 249 -32.38 1.49 -55.00
CA TRP A 249 -30.97 1.87 -54.88
C TRP A 249 -30.08 0.62 -54.79
N VAL A 250 -29.05 0.69 -55.62
CA VAL A 250 -28.20 -0.41 -56.09
C VAL A 250 -27.01 -0.60 -55.15
N LEU A 251 -26.74 -1.88 -54.87
CA LEU A 251 -25.44 -2.51 -54.60
C LEU A 251 -24.19 -1.62 -54.77
N ARG A 252 -23.46 -1.44 -53.67
CA ARG A 252 -21.99 -1.37 -53.67
C ARG A 252 -21.46 -2.11 -52.46
N PHE A 253 -20.93 -3.30 -52.66
CA PHE A 253 -19.69 -3.75 -52.00
C PHE A 253 -19.06 -4.84 -52.88
N ILE A 254 -18.20 -4.37 -53.78
CA ILE A 254 -17.17 -5.17 -54.44
C ILE A 254 -15.94 -5.13 -53.52
N LEU A 255 -15.60 -6.32 -53.00
CA LEU A 255 -14.26 -6.93 -53.01
C LEU A 255 -13.04 -6.13 -52.51
N LYS A 256 -12.39 -6.69 -51.48
CA LYS A 256 -10.99 -7.22 -51.43
C LYS A 256 -10.46 -7.06 -50.00
N ALA A 257 -10.10 -8.15 -49.32
CA ALA A 257 -8.85 -8.92 -49.49
C ALA A 257 -7.64 -8.09 -49.08
#